data_AF-A0A401TWD4-F1
#
_entry.id   AF-A0A401TWD4-F1
#
_cell.length_a   1.000
_cell.length_b   1.000
_cell.length_c   1.000
_cell.angle_alpha   90.00
_cell.angle_beta   90.00
_cell.angle_gamma   90.00
#
_symmetry.space_group_name_H-M   'P 1'
#
loop_
_entity.id
_entity.type
_entity.pdbx_description
1 polymer ?
#
loop_
_entity_poly.entity_id
_entity_poly.type
_entity_poly.pdbx_seq_one_letter_code
_entity_poly.pdbx_strand_id
1 'polypeptide(L)'
;MLVLSQEDVPSERARQEVLVQYLKDTLTFAIGVEGAIAIVGKFLSSKSPSVVQEAIQFFVTISEFGIAQALEGMRRMLPLVWSKEPGVKEAVRDAYRRLYLSTGRK
;
A
#
# COMPACT_ATOMS: atom_id res chain seq x y z
N MET A 1 39.24 38.89 -0.43
CA MET A 1 39.05 37.58 -1.09
C MET A 1 37.98 36.86 -0.28
N LEU A 2 36.74 36.83 -0.80
CA LEU A 2 35.64 36.11 -0.15
C LEU A 2 35.97 34.62 -0.24
N VAL A 3 36.25 34.00 0.91
CA VAL A 3 36.34 32.55 1.03
C VAL A 3 34.94 32.02 0.78
N LEU A 4 34.73 31.45 -0.41
CA LEU A 4 33.56 30.64 -0.69
C LEU A 4 33.58 29.50 0.32
N SER A 5 32.63 29.54 1.27
CA SER A 5 32.41 28.46 2.22
C SER A 5 32.33 27.16 1.44
N GLN A 6 33.26 26.24 1.72
CA GLN A 6 33.18 24.88 1.20
C GLN A 6 31.81 24.35 1.56
N GLU A 7 31.00 24.02 0.56
CA GLU A 7 29.79 23.24 0.80
C GLU A 7 30.22 22.00 1.59
N ASP A 8 29.57 21.79 2.73
CA ASP A 8 29.88 20.72 3.67
C ASP A 8 29.45 19.38 3.04
N VAL A 9 30.27 18.88 2.12
CA VAL A 9 30.02 17.63 1.40
C VAL A 9 30.11 16.51 2.43
N PRO A 10 29.01 15.78 2.72
CA PRO A 10 29.04 14.72 3.71
C PRO A 10 30.09 13.68 3.34
N SER A 11 30.90 13.27 4.32
CA SER A 11 31.85 12.18 4.12
C SER A 11 31.15 10.95 3.55
N GLU A 12 31.86 10.15 2.76
CA GLU A 12 31.28 8.94 2.15
C GLU A 12 30.67 8.00 3.19
N ARG A 13 31.30 7.92 4.38
CA ARG A 13 30.77 7.18 5.53
C ARG A 13 29.42 7.72 6.01
N ALA A 14 29.27 9.04 6.14
CA ALA A 14 28.00 9.65 6.55
C ALA A 14 26.88 9.36 5.54
N ARG A 15 27.19 9.35 4.24
CA ARG A 15 26.23 8.96 3.19
C ARG A 15 25.78 7.52 3.32
N GLN A 16 26.73 6.61 3.59
CA GLN A 16 26.44 5.20 3.81
C GLN A 16 25.59 4.98 5.06
N GLU A 17 25.87 5.71 6.15
CA GLU A 17 25.07 5.64 7.39
C GLU A 17 23.61 6.08 7.15
N VAL A 18 23.40 7.16 6.40
CA VAL A 18 22.05 7.61 5.99
C VAL A 18 21.35 6.56 5.13
N LEU A 19 22.05 5.97 4.15
CA LEU A 19 21.48 4.91 3.31
C LEU A 19 21.08 3.68 4.13
N VAL A 20 21.94 3.24 5.05
CA VAL A 20 21.64 2.11 5.93
C VAL A 20 20.42 2.41 6.80
N GLN A 21 20.30 3.61 7.34
CA GLN A 21 19.13 4.01 8.11
C GLN A 21 17.87 3.99 7.25
N TYR A 22 17.91 4.56 6.05
CA TYR A 22 16.80 4.53 5.09
C TYR A 22 16.36 3.10 4.76
N LEU A 23 17.30 2.18 4.54
CA LEU A 23 16.99 0.78 4.27
C LEU A 23 16.35 0.08 5.47
N LYS A 24 16.83 0.36 6.69
CA LYS A 24 16.22 -0.17 7.93
C LYS A 24 14.81 0.35 8.14
N ASP A 25 14.58 1.63 7.90
CA ASP A 25 13.26 2.25 8.03
C ASP A 25 12.30 1.69 6.99
N THR A 26 12.77 1.52 5.74
CA THR A 26 12.01 0.91 4.65
C THR A 26 11.65 -0.55 4.97
N LEU A 27 12.58 -1.33 5.51
CA LEU A 27 12.31 -2.71 5.92
C LEU A 27 11.29 -2.76 7.06
N THR A 28 11.43 -1.89 8.05
CA THR A 28 10.49 -1.81 9.18
C THR A 28 9.08 -1.46 8.69
N PHE A 29 8.97 -0.51 7.77
CA PHE A 29 7.71 -0.17 7.11
C PHE A 29 7.12 -1.36 6.36
N ALA A 30 7.92 -2.06 5.55
CA ALA A 30 7.47 -3.21 4.77
C ALA A 30 6.91 -4.33 5.66
N ILE A 31 7.62 -4.66 6.76
CA ILE A 31 7.16 -5.64 7.75
C ILE A 31 5.85 -5.19 8.42
N GLY A 32 5.75 -3.90 8.77
CA GLY A 32 4.54 -3.33 9.35
C GLY A 32 3.33 -3.45 8.42
N VAL A 33 3.51 -3.14 7.13
CA VAL A 33 2.45 -3.26 6.13
C VAL A 33 2.06 -4.73 5.89
N GLU A 34 3.02 -5.64 5.83
CA GLU A 34 2.76 -7.08 5.71
C GLU A 34 1.92 -7.61 6.89
N GLY A 35 2.23 -7.18 8.12
CA GLY A 35 1.41 -7.49 9.29
C GLY A 35 -0.01 -6.92 9.20
N ALA A 36 -0.15 -5.69 8.68
CA ALA A 36 -1.45 -5.05 8.51
C ALA A 36 -2.35 -5.79 7.49
N ILE A 37 -1.77 -6.35 6.42
CA ILE A 37 -2.50 -7.13 5.41
C ILE A 37 -3.28 -8.29 6.04
N ALA A 38 -2.65 -9.04 6.95
CA ALA A 38 -3.31 -10.15 7.62
C ALA A 38 -4.46 -9.71 8.53
N ILE A 39 -4.35 -8.55 9.16
CA ILE A 39 -5.37 -7.99 10.06
C ILE A 39 -6.54 -7.44 9.24
N VAL A 40 -6.25 -6.56 8.27
CA VAL A 40 -7.27 -5.93 7.42
C VAL A 40 -7.97 -6.94 6.53
N GLY A 41 -7.28 -8.01 6.13
CA GLY A 41 -7.90 -9.14 5.41
C GLY A 41 -9.06 -9.79 6.17
N LYS A 42 -9.07 -9.74 7.51
CA LYS A 42 -10.19 -10.23 8.32
C LYS A 42 -11.40 -9.29 8.24
N PHE A 43 -11.17 -7.98 8.11
CA PHE A 43 -12.23 -6.97 8.03
C PHE A 43 -13.10 -7.09 6.77
N LEU A 44 -12.60 -7.75 5.71
CA LEU A 44 -13.41 -8.09 4.53
C LEU A 44 -14.61 -9.00 4.85
N SER A 45 -14.59 -9.70 6.00
CA SER A 45 -15.69 -10.53 6.49
C SER A 45 -16.55 -9.83 7.57
N SER A 46 -16.32 -8.54 7.81
CA SER A 46 -17.07 -7.76 8.80
C SER A 46 -18.56 -7.68 8.45
N LYS A 47 -19.40 -7.64 9.48
CA LYS A 47 -20.84 -7.38 9.33
C LYS A 47 -21.15 -5.91 9.02
N SER A 48 -20.19 -5.01 9.25
CA SER A 48 -20.35 -3.59 8.95
C SER A 48 -19.90 -3.30 7.51
N PRO A 49 -20.79 -2.86 6.61
CA PRO A 49 -20.43 -2.57 5.23
C PRO A 49 -19.35 -1.48 5.11
N SER A 50 -19.36 -0.48 6.00
CA SER A 50 -18.34 0.58 6.00
C SER A 50 -16.95 0.03 6.31
N VAL A 51 -16.83 -0.91 7.25
CA VAL A 51 -15.56 -1.56 7.59
C VAL A 51 -15.03 -2.38 6.40
N VAL A 52 -15.93 -3.05 5.67
CA VAL A 52 -15.55 -3.80 4.45
C VAL A 52 -15.06 -2.83 3.36
N GLN A 53 -15.73 -1.68 3.17
CA GLN A 53 -15.33 -0.67 2.19
C GLN A 53 -13.96 -0.06 2.52
N GLU A 54 -13.69 0.28 3.78
CA GLU A 54 -12.37 0.77 4.20
C GLU A 54 -11.28 -0.29 3.98
N ALA A 55 -11.57 -1.56 4.27
CA ALA A 55 -10.66 -2.66 3.99
C ALA A 55 -10.39 -2.82 2.48
N ILE A 56 -11.40 -2.64 1.63
CA ILE A 56 -11.25 -2.63 0.17
C ILE A 56 -10.31 -1.48 -0.24
N GLN A 57 -10.53 -0.28 0.28
CA GLN A 57 -9.71 0.90 -0.05
C GLN A 57 -8.25 0.72 0.38
N PHE A 58 -8.01 0.09 1.54
CA PHE A 58 -6.67 -0.32 1.96
C PHE A 58 -6.01 -1.22 0.91
N PHE A 59 -6.68 -2.30 0.48
CA PHE A 59 -6.14 -3.25 -0.49
C PHE A 59 -5.90 -2.65 -1.87
N VAL A 60 -6.77 -1.73 -2.31
CA VAL A 60 -6.51 -0.95 -3.54
C VAL A 60 -5.25 -0.13 -3.41
N THR A 61 -5.13 0.63 -2.31
CA THR A 61 -3.98 1.51 -2.08
C THR A 61 -2.69 0.72 -2.11
N ILE A 62 -2.56 -0.34 -1.30
CA ILE A 62 -1.31 -1.12 -1.26
C ILE A 62 -1.00 -1.86 -2.58
N SER A 63 -2.02 -2.18 -3.38
CA SER A 63 -1.82 -2.75 -4.73
C SER A 63 -1.26 -1.71 -5.69
N GLU A 64 -1.70 -0.45 -5.61
CA GLU A 64 -1.15 0.64 -6.42
C GLU A 64 0.29 0.98 -6.06
N PHE A 65 0.67 0.78 -4.79
CA PHE A 65 2.06 0.90 -4.32
C PHE A 65 2.94 -0.31 -4.70
N GLY A 66 2.38 -1.35 -5.33
CA GLY A 66 3.15 -2.51 -5.82
C GLY A 66 3.58 -3.49 -4.74
N ILE A 67 2.92 -3.51 -3.58
CA ILE A 67 3.23 -4.45 -2.51
C ILE A 67 2.74 -5.85 -2.92
N ALA A 68 3.67 -6.80 -3.12
CA ALA A 68 3.37 -8.11 -3.69
C ALA A 68 2.28 -8.88 -2.92
N GLN A 69 2.29 -8.78 -1.59
CA GLN A 69 1.34 -9.40 -0.67
C GLN A 69 -0.08 -8.85 -0.81
N ALA A 70 -0.27 -7.69 -1.46
CA ALA A 70 -1.59 -7.12 -1.72
C ALA A 70 -2.47 -8.04 -2.59
N LEU A 71 -1.86 -8.86 -3.46
CA LEU A 71 -2.57 -9.81 -4.30
C LEU A 71 -3.41 -10.82 -3.51
N GLU A 72 -2.98 -11.19 -2.30
CA GLU A 72 -3.78 -12.05 -1.43
C GLU A 72 -5.09 -11.36 -1.03
N GLY A 73 -5.00 -10.09 -0.62
CA GLY A 73 -6.16 -9.26 -0.33
C GLY A 73 -7.07 -9.06 -1.54
N MET A 74 -6.49 -8.80 -2.71
CA MET A 74 -7.24 -8.73 -3.97
C MET A 74 -8.08 -9.98 -4.19
N ARG A 75 -7.47 -11.17 -4.11
CA ARG A 75 -8.19 -12.45 -4.25
C ARG A 75 -9.31 -12.60 -3.22
N ARG A 76 -9.09 -12.20 -1.96
CA ARG A 76 -10.10 -12.24 -0.89
C ARG A 76 -11.27 -11.26 -1.14
N MET A 77 -11.05 -10.17 -1.87
CA MET A 77 -12.13 -9.26 -2.26
C MET A 77 -12.99 -9.79 -3.42
N LEU A 78 -12.49 -10.73 -4.23
CA LEU A 78 -13.22 -11.19 -5.43
C LEU A 78 -14.63 -11.70 -5.10
N PRO A 79 -14.87 -12.53 -4.06
CA PRO A 79 -16.22 -12.98 -3.72
C PRO A 79 -17.20 -11.86 -3.35
N LEU A 80 -16.70 -10.68 -2.97
CA LEU A 80 -17.54 -9.55 -2.56
C LEU A 80 -18.29 -8.91 -3.74
N VAL A 81 -17.99 -9.27 -5.00
CA VAL A 81 -18.82 -8.85 -6.14
C VAL A 81 -20.26 -9.39 -6.07
N TRP A 82 -20.48 -10.44 -5.26
CA TRP A 82 -21.79 -11.03 -4.98
C TRP A 82 -22.38 -10.56 -3.64
N SER A 83 -21.78 -9.55 -2.99
CA SER A 83 -22.34 -8.99 -1.76
C SER A 83 -23.78 -8.48 -1.97
N LYS A 84 -24.62 -8.68 -0.96
CA LYS A 84 -25.98 -8.12 -0.91
C LYS A 84 -25.98 -6.62 -0.62
N GLU A 85 -24.87 -6.11 -0.08
CA GLU A 85 -24.65 -4.69 0.22
C GLU A 85 -24.22 -3.95 -1.06
N PRO A 86 -25.05 -3.03 -1.60
CA PRO A 86 -24.74 -2.33 -2.85
C PRO A 86 -23.41 -1.61 -2.81
N GLY A 87 -23.12 -0.90 -1.71
CA GLY A 87 -21.88 -0.13 -1.56
C GLY A 87 -20.62 -1.00 -1.53
N VAL A 88 -20.68 -2.23 -1.01
CA VAL A 88 -19.53 -3.16 -1.03
C VAL A 88 -19.31 -3.68 -2.45
N LYS A 89 -20.40 -4.04 -3.13
CA LYS A 89 -20.36 -4.53 -4.51
C LYS A 89 -19.80 -3.47 -5.48
N GLU A 90 -20.21 -2.22 -5.32
CA GLU A 90 -19.69 -1.08 -6.09
C GLU A 90 -18.21 -0.85 -5.80
N ALA A 91 -17.81 -0.80 -4.53
CA ALA A 91 -16.41 -0.62 -4.15
C ALA A 91 -15.48 -1.67 -4.75
N VAL A 92 -15.88 -2.95 -4.75
CA VAL A 92 -15.08 -4.02 -5.38
C VAL A 92 -15.02 -3.87 -6.89
N ARG A 93 -16.14 -3.54 -7.56
CA ARG A 93 -16.15 -3.33 -9.01
C ARG A 93 -15.24 -2.17 -9.41
N ASP A 94 -15.30 -1.07 -8.68
CA ASP A 94 -14.47 0.11 -8.95
C ASP A 94 -12.99 -0.17 -8.66
N ALA A 95 -12.68 -0.92 -7.59
CA ALA A 95 -11.32 -1.38 -7.31
C ALA A 95 -10.73 -2.18 -8.49
N TYR A 96 -11.44 -3.21 -8.97
CA TYR A 96 -10.96 -4.04 -10.08
C TYR A 96 -10.89 -3.25 -11.39
N ARG A 97 -11.86 -2.37 -11.65
CA ARG A 97 -11.83 -1.48 -12.82
C ARG A 97 -10.59 -0.59 -12.78
N ARG A 98 -10.33 0.04 -11.64
CA ARG A 98 -9.18 0.94 -11.44
C ARG A 98 -7.86 0.20 -11.61
N LEU A 99 -7.71 -0.97 -10.99
CA LEU A 99 -6.42 -1.68 -10.96
C LEU A 99 -6.09 -2.45 -12.24
N TYR A 100 -7.09 -3.00 -12.94
CA TYR A 100 -6.85 -3.92 -14.05
C TYR A 100 -7.47 -3.52 -15.39
N LEU A 101 -8.47 -2.64 -15.38
CA LEU A 101 -9.23 -2.28 -16.59
C LEU A 101 -9.09 -0.81 -16.99
N SER A 102 -8.38 0.00 -16.20
CA SER A 102 -8.06 1.37 -16.58
C SER A 102 -6.83 1.35 -17.49
N THR A 103 -7.01 1.66 -18.77
CA THR A 103 -5.96 1.69 -19.80
C THR A 103 -5.04 2.92 -19.71
N GLY A 104 -4.87 3.48 -18.51
CA GLY A 104 -4.22 4.77 -18.27
C GLY A 104 -2.82 4.73 -17.64
N ARG A 105 -2.12 3.60 -17.65
CA ARG A 105 -0.72 3.53 -17.18
C ARG A 105 0.11 2.61 -18.06
N LYS A 106 0.83 3.23 -19.01
CA LYS A 106 2.16 2.76 -19.41
C LYS A 106 3.17 3.42 -18.48
#